data_AF-A0A528ASW7-F1
#
_entry.id   AF-A0A528ASW7-F1
#
_cell.length_a   1.000
_cell.length_b   1.000
_cell.length_c   1.000
_cell.angle_alpha   90.00
_cell.angle_beta   90.00
_cell.angle_gamma   90.00
#
_symmetry.space_group_name_H-M   'P 1'
#
loop_
_entity.id
_entity.type
_entity.pdbx_description
1 polymer ?
#
loop_
_entity_poly.entity_id
_entity_poly.type
_entity_poly.pdbx_seq_one_letter_code
_entity_poly.pdbx_strand_id
1 'polypeptide(L)' 'MRVDLFDFDLPEERIALRPAEPRDSAKMLVVRPGEGREDRTVRELPSLLETGDVLVFNDTKVIPAQLKGI' A
#
# COMPACT_ATOMS: atom_id res chain seq x y z
N MET A 1 8.91 -7.38 21.87
CA MET A 1 9.36 -6.95 20.53
C MET A 1 10.16 -5.67 20.70
N ARG A 2 11.36 -5.55 20.13
CA ARG A 2 12.15 -4.31 20.15
C ARG A 2 11.68 -3.42 19.01
N VAL A 3 10.89 -2.42 19.33
CA VAL A 3 10.20 -1.56 18.34
C VAL A 3 11.14 -0.55 17.68
N ASP A 4 12.22 -0.18 18.37
CA ASP A 4 13.31 0.67 17.91
C ASP A 4 14.04 0.13 16.68
N LEU A 5 14.02 -1.19 16.47
CA LEU A 5 14.63 -1.82 15.28
C LEU A 5 13.90 -1.46 13.96
N PHE A 6 12.73 -0.85 14.04
CA PHE A 6 11.91 -0.46 12.90
C PHE A 6 11.77 1.05 12.75
N ASP A 7 12.50 1.83 13.57
CA ASP A 7 12.44 3.28 13.55
C ASP A 7 13.24 3.87 12.38
N PHE A 8 12.76 4.97 11.80
CA PHE A 8 13.42 5.70 10.73
C PHE A 8 12.96 7.16 10.68
N ASP A 9 13.84 8.04 10.22
CA ASP A 9 13.50 9.45 10.04
C ASP A 9 12.47 9.62 8.91
N LEU A 10 11.25 10.03 9.27
CA LEU A 10 10.18 10.34 8.33
C LEU A 10 9.79 11.82 8.47
N PRO A 11 10.25 12.69 7.56
CA PRO A 11 9.82 14.08 7.52
C PRO A 11 8.29 14.17 7.34
N GLU A 12 7.63 15.01 8.12
CA GLU A 12 6.16 15.13 8.13
C GLU A 12 5.61 15.51 6.74
N GLU A 13 6.34 16.32 5.98
CA GLU A 13 5.97 16.74 4.63
C GLU A 13 5.92 15.60 3.61
N ARG A 14 6.51 14.44 3.94
CA ARG A 14 6.44 13.22 3.11
C ARG A 14 5.23 12.36 3.42
N ILE A 15 4.41 12.72 4.41
CA ILE A 15 3.16 12.04 4.74
C ILE A 15 2.04 12.66 3.89
N ALA A 16 1.53 11.88 2.93
CA ALA A 16 0.48 12.34 2.04
C ALA A 16 -0.83 12.60 2.80
N LEU A 17 -1.32 13.85 2.76
CA LEU A 17 -2.61 14.25 3.35
C LEU A 17 -3.80 13.98 2.42
N ARG A 18 -3.53 13.78 1.13
CA ARG A 18 -4.52 13.50 0.09
C ARG A 18 -3.93 12.47 -0.89
N PRO A 19 -4.76 11.64 -1.52
CA PRO A 19 -4.29 10.71 -2.55
C PRO A 19 -3.78 11.48 -3.78
N ALA A 20 -2.93 10.82 -4.56
CA ALA A 20 -2.59 11.30 -5.90
C ALA A 20 -3.83 11.25 -6.82
N GLU A 21 -3.92 12.19 -7.76
CA GLU A 21 -5.00 12.24 -8.76
C GLU A 21 -4.39 12.33 -10.17
N PRO A 22 -4.64 11.35 -11.06
CA PRO A 22 -5.42 10.13 -10.87
C PRO A 22 -4.75 9.14 -9.89
N ARG A 23 -5.55 8.26 -9.26
CA ARG A 23 -5.07 7.36 -8.17
C ARG A 23 -3.89 6.46 -8.56
N ASP A 24 -3.85 6.03 -9.82
CA ASP A 24 -2.80 5.17 -10.36
C ASP A 24 -1.50 5.91 -10.71
N SER A 25 -1.47 7.24 -10.60
CA SER A 25 -0.25 8.06 -10.76
C SER A 25 0.67 8.04 -9.53
N ALA A 26 0.22 7.44 -8.42
CA ALA A 26 1.04 7.28 -7.23
C ALA A 26 2.33 6.50 -7.53
N LYS A 27 3.44 6.88 -6.88
CA LYS A 27 4.71 6.17 -6.97
C LYS A 27 4.59 4.78 -6.37
N MET A 28 5.24 3.81 -6.99
CA MET A 28 5.38 2.43 -6.56
C MET A 28 6.86 2.07 -6.56
N LEU A 29 7.42 1.76 -5.39
CA LEU A 29 8.81 1.32 -5.28
C LEU A 29 8.86 -0.21 -5.44
N VAL A 30 9.53 -0.68 -6.47
CA VAL A 30 9.77 -2.11 -6.70
C VAL A 30 11.07 -2.50 -6.03
N VAL A 31 11.02 -3.50 -5.14
CA VAL A 31 12.18 -4.02 -4.42
C VAL A 31 12.23 -5.53 -4.60
N ARG A 32 13.32 -6.04 -5.21
CA ARG A 32 13.56 -7.47 -5.38
C ARG A 32 14.75 -7.89 -4.50
N PRO A 33 14.66 -9.00 -3.73
CA PRO A 33 15.77 -9.45 -2.88
C PRO A 33 17.03 -9.71 -3.69
N GLY A 34 18.17 -9.14 -3.27
CA GLY A 34 19.45 -9.28 -3.97
C GLY A 34 19.58 -8.43 -5.24
N GLU A 35 18.55 -7.69 -5.61
CA GLU A 35 18.56 -6.74 -6.72
C GLU A 35 18.42 -5.30 -6.21
N GLY A 36 18.53 -4.35 -7.14
CA GLY A 36 18.32 -2.94 -6.85
C GLY A 36 16.86 -2.58 -6.54
N ARG A 37 16.66 -1.29 -6.27
CA ARG A 37 15.34 -0.68 -6.12
C ARG A 37 15.00 0.07 -7.40
N GLU A 38 13.72 0.05 -7.79
CA GLU A 38 13.25 0.73 -8.99
C GLU A 38 12.01 1.56 -8.68
N ASP A 39 12.03 2.82 -9.09
CA ASP A 39 10.88 3.73 -9.02
C ASP A 39 9.96 3.52 -10.23
N ARG A 40 8.69 3.23 -9.98
CA ARG A 40 7.62 3.12 -10.99
C ARG A 40 6.37 3.86 -10.53
N THR A 41 5.30 3.78 -11.32
CA THR A 41 3.94 4.20 -10.95
C THR A 41 3.02 3.00 -10.77
N VAL A 42 1.96 3.15 -9.98
CA VAL A 42 0.96 2.07 -9.79
C VAL A 42 0.31 1.66 -11.11
N ARG A 43 0.17 2.58 -12.07
CA ARG A 43 -0.30 2.30 -13.42
C ARG A 43 0.53 1.24 -14.15
N GLU A 44 1.82 1.13 -13.83
CA GLU A 44 2.72 0.15 -14.46
C GLU A 44 2.66 -1.24 -13.80
N LEU A 45 1.93 -1.40 -12.69
CA LEU A 45 1.81 -2.69 -11.99
C LEU A 45 1.47 -3.87 -12.92
N PRO A 46 0.55 -3.76 -13.90
CA PRO A 46 0.26 -4.88 -14.79
C PRO A 46 1.46 -5.38 -15.60
N SER A 47 2.47 -4.55 -15.85
CA SER A 47 3.69 -4.97 -16.57
C SER A 47 4.64 -5.82 -15.72
N LEU A 48 4.41 -5.90 -14.41
CA LEU A 48 5.19 -6.69 -13.46
C LEU A 48 4.57 -8.05 -13.15
N LEU A 49 3.36 -8.31 -13.64
CA LEU A 49 2.62 -9.53 -13.36
C LEU A 49 2.78 -10.54 -14.50
N GLU A 50 2.79 -11.81 -14.14
CA GLU A 50 2.83 -12.92 -15.09
C GLU A 50 1.46 -13.61 -15.20
N THR A 51 1.29 -14.36 -16.29
CA THR A 51 0.07 -15.17 -16.45
C THR A 51 0.03 -16.23 -15.37
N GLY A 52 -1.05 -16.25 -14.59
CA GLY A 52 -1.23 -17.16 -13.46
C GLY A 52 -1.11 -16.48 -12.09
N ASP A 53 -0.63 -15.23 -12.05
CA ASP A 53 -0.62 -14.45 -10.81
C ASP A 53 -2.03 -14.17 -10.30
N VAL A 54 -2.19 -14.19 -8.98
CA VAL A 54 -3.46 -13.91 -8.30
C VAL A 54 -3.31 -12.67 -7.43
N LEU A 55 -4.06 -11.62 -7.78
CA LEU A 55 -4.19 -10.43 -6.95
C LEU A 55 -5.30 -10.63 -5.92
N VAL A 56 -4.92 -10.69 -4.64
CA VAL A 56 -5.86 -10.81 -3.53
C VAL A 56 -6.13 -9.41 -2.97
N PHE A 57 -7.36 -8.94 -3.11
CA PHE A 57 -7.80 -7.66 -2.58
C PHE A 57 -8.58 -7.86 -1.28
N ASN A 58 -8.39 -6.94 -0.34
CA ASN A 58 -9.24 -6.88 0.84
C ASN A 58 -10.50 -6.06 0.52
N ASP A 59 -11.66 -6.69 0.65
CA ASP A 59 -12.97 -6.03 0.62
C ASP A 59 -13.56 -6.04 2.03
N THR A 60 -13.43 -4.92 2.75
CA THR A 60 -13.90 -4.78 4.14
C THR A 60 -15.40 -4.51 4.17
N LYS A 61 -16.16 -5.34 4.90
CA LYS A 61 -17.61 -5.15 5.11
C LYS A 61 -17.91 -4.90 6.58
N VAL A 62 -18.70 -3.87 6.86
CA VAL A 62 -19.21 -3.59 8.21
C VAL A 62 -20.35 -4.57 8.51
N ILE A 63 -20.28 -5.23 9.67
CA ILE A 63 -21.40 -6.02 10.19
C ILE A 63 -22.31 -5.06 10.96
N PRO A 64 -23.56 -4.83 10.50
CA PRO A 64 -24.48 -3.98 11.23
C PRO A 64 -24.91 -4.70 12.52
N ALA A 65 -24.70 -4.06 13.66
CA ALA A 65 -25.20 -4.50 14.95
C ALA A 65 -26.04 -3.39 15.59
N GLN A 66 -27.24 -3.74 16.06
CA GLN A 66 -28.12 -2.85 16.81
C GLN A 66 -28.35 -3.42 18.20
N LEU A 67 -27.97 -2.68 19.23
CA LEU A 67 -28.25 -3.01 20.63
C LEU A 67 -29.41 -2.14 21.11
N LYS A 68 -30.41 -2.74 21.78
CA LYS A 68 -31.47 -2.01 22.48
C LYS A 68 -31.06 -1.83 23.94
N GLY A 69 -31.10 -0.60 24.43
CA GLY A 69 -30.92 -0.29 25.85
C GLY A 69 -32.15 -0.69 26.67
N ILE A 70 -31.97 -0.83 27.99
CA ILE A 70 -33.06 -1.02 28.97
C ILE A 70 -33.61 0.34 29.37
#